data_AF-A0A9Q9HKI4-F1
#
_entry.id   AF-A0A9Q9HKI4-F1
#
_cell.length_a   1.000
_cell.length_b   1.000
_cell.length_c   1.000
_cell.angle_alpha   90.00
_cell.angle_beta   90.00
_cell.angle_gamma   90.00
#
_symmetry.space_group_name_H-M   'P 1'
#
loop_
_entity.id
_entity.type
_entity.pdbx_description
1 polymer ?
#
loop_
_entity_poly.entity_id
_entity_poly.type
_entity_poly.pdbx_seq_one_letter_code
_entity_poly.pdbx_strand_id
1 'polypeptide(L)'
;MAPVLRIKGTAERLARHDQAVVLGAVAMIVLLSVLYTVFGVGMTMTAVEMTRMAGPIGAPMQMDANNAWTPAYAGLTFLMWWIMMVAMMTPSAAPVLLLYTAIKRAGSRPQQAPLLSLAFLGGYLLAWAVFSIIATSLQWWLESWGLSDGPMMSLSSRALGGALLLAAGAYQFTPYKHACLFHCRMPVQFLTAHNRTGLDGAVLMGAHHGVFCLGCCWALMLLLFAGGIMNLYWIAGLALYVLAEKHVRNPRLFASSTGGLLLLAGVYVLATAF
;
A
#
# COMPACT_ATOMS: atom_id res chain seq x y z
N MET A 1 12.87 28.22 -39.34
CA MET A 1 11.87 27.24 -38.82
C MET A 1 12.46 25.88 -38.42
N ALA A 2 13.49 25.35 -39.09
CA ALA A 2 14.17 24.10 -38.72
C ALA A 2 14.77 24.01 -37.28
N PRO A 3 15.41 25.05 -36.71
CA PRO A 3 16.01 24.94 -35.37
C PRO A 3 14.96 24.82 -34.25
N VAL A 4 13.80 25.47 -34.39
CA VAL A 4 12.71 25.43 -33.39
C VAL A 4 12.06 24.05 -33.32
N LEU A 5 11.88 23.38 -34.48
CA LEU A 5 11.37 22.00 -34.54
C LEU A 5 12.37 20.99 -33.96
N ARG A 6 13.67 21.20 -34.17
CA ARG A 6 14.74 20.35 -33.63
C ARG A 6 14.85 20.46 -32.10
N ILE A 7 14.66 21.66 -31.54
CA ILE A 7 14.65 21.89 -30.08
C ILE A 7 13.43 21.23 -29.44
N LYS A 8 12.24 21.35 -30.05
CA LYS A 8 11.02 20.65 -29.57
C LYS A 8 11.22 19.13 -29.55
N GLY A 9 11.78 18.54 -30.61
CA GLY A 9 12.03 17.10 -30.68
C GLY A 9 13.06 16.59 -29.66
N THR A 10 14.07 17.37 -29.33
CA THR A 10 15.08 17.00 -28.33
C THR A 10 14.53 17.12 -26.91
N ALA A 11 13.76 18.19 -26.62
CA ALA A 11 13.09 18.37 -25.34
C ALA A 11 12.05 17.26 -25.07
N GLU A 12 11.28 16.84 -26.07
CA GLU A 12 10.31 15.75 -25.96
C GLU A 12 10.99 14.37 -25.84
N ARG A 13 12.11 14.14 -26.51
CA ARG A 13 12.88 12.88 -26.37
C ARG A 13 13.51 12.74 -24.99
N LEU A 14 14.17 13.80 -24.53
CA LEU A 14 14.57 13.88 -23.13
C LEU A 14 13.31 13.62 -22.31
N ALA A 15 12.18 14.31 -22.61
CA ALA A 15 10.79 14.20 -22.09
C ALA A 15 10.43 12.80 -21.58
N ARG A 16 10.50 11.91 -22.55
CA ARG A 16 10.17 10.50 -22.41
C ARG A 16 11.26 9.70 -21.72
N HIS A 17 12.53 10.08 -21.87
CA HIS A 17 13.65 9.41 -21.23
C HIS A 17 13.58 9.50 -19.69
N ASP A 18 13.49 10.68 -19.08
CA ASP A 18 13.47 10.75 -17.60
C ASP A 18 12.18 10.15 -17.01
N GLN A 19 11.05 10.26 -17.72
CA GLN A 19 9.83 9.53 -17.35
C GLN A 19 10.03 8.02 -17.42
N ALA A 20 10.72 7.51 -18.46
CA ALA A 20 11.07 6.10 -18.57
C ALA A 20 12.07 5.67 -17.48
N VAL A 21 13.01 6.53 -17.08
CA VAL A 21 13.94 6.25 -15.97
C VAL A 21 13.16 6.12 -14.65
N VAL A 22 12.28 7.08 -14.34
CA VAL A 22 11.45 7.02 -13.13
C VAL A 22 10.50 5.83 -13.15
N LEU A 23 9.83 5.57 -14.28
CA LEU A 23 8.97 4.39 -14.45
C LEU A 23 9.75 3.09 -14.32
N GLY A 24 10.93 3.00 -14.92
CA GLY A 24 11.81 1.84 -14.82
C GLY A 24 12.24 1.58 -13.38
N ALA A 25 12.65 2.63 -12.66
CA ALA A 25 13.00 2.53 -11.25
C ALA A 25 11.82 2.07 -10.38
N VAL A 26 10.64 2.66 -10.57
CA VAL A 26 9.40 2.27 -9.87
C VAL A 26 9.01 0.84 -10.19
N ALA A 27 9.02 0.45 -11.46
CA ALA A 27 8.70 -0.91 -11.89
C ALA A 27 9.68 -1.92 -11.29
N MET A 28 10.97 -1.59 -11.25
CA MET A 28 11.98 -2.43 -10.62
C MET A 28 11.76 -2.56 -9.10
N ILE A 29 11.48 -1.46 -8.39
CA ILE A 29 11.16 -1.49 -6.96
C ILE A 29 9.94 -2.37 -6.70
N VAL A 30 8.87 -2.19 -7.47
CA VAL A 30 7.65 -3.00 -7.35
C VAL A 30 7.93 -4.46 -7.66
N LEU A 31 8.65 -4.77 -8.74
CA LEU A 31 8.99 -6.14 -9.12
C LEU A 31 9.81 -6.83 -8.02
N LEU A 32 10.87 -6.20 -7.53
CA LEU A 32 11.68 -6.75 -6.44
C LEU A 32 10.86 -6.95 -5.17
N SER A 33 9.95 -6.04 -4.86
CA SER A 33 9.06 -6.15 -3.69
C SER A 33 8.05 -7.29 -3.85
N VAL A 34 7.50 -7.47 -5.04
CA VAL A 34 6.63 -8.62 -5.36
C VAL A 34 7.40 -9.93 -5.26
N LEU A 35 8.60 -10.01 -5.83
CA LEU A 35 9.43 -11.21 -5.75
C LEU A 35 9.75 -11.56 -4.29
N TYR A 36 10.17 -10.58 -3.49
CA TYR A 36 10.40 -10.75 -2.05
C TYR A 36 9.16 -11.32 -1.33
N THR A 37 7.99 -10.74 -1.61
CA THR A 37 6.71 -11.15 -1.00
C THR A 37 6.33 -12.58 -1.42
N VAL A 38 6.45 -12.90 -2.70
CA VAL A 38 6.07 -14.22 -3.27
C VAL A 38 6.99 -15.34 -2.77
N PHE A 39 8.30 -15.09 -2.76
CA PHE A 39 9.26 -16.08 -2.28
C PHE A 39 9.33 -16.19 -0.76
N GLY A 40 8.73 -15.25 -0.02
CA GLY A 40 8.75 -15.27 1.45
C GLY A 40 10.17 -15.25 2.01
N VAL A 41 11.04 -14.40 1.45
CA VAL A 41 12.47 -14.38 1.79
C VAL A 41 12.65 -14.16 3.30
N GLY A 42 13.26 -15.14 3.98
CA GLY A 42 13.44 -15.15 5.43
C GLY A 42 12.47 -16.07 6.19
N MET A 43 11.52 -16.70 5.50
CA MET A 43 10.57 -17.68 6.06
C MET A 43 10.93 -19.11 5.64
N THR A 44 10.44 -20.09 6.38
CA THR A 44 10.65 -21.53 6.11
C THR A 44 9.82 -22.03 4.92
N MET A 45 8.73 -21.34 4.59
CA MET A 45 7.85 -21.64 3.45
C MET A 45 7.63 -20.38 2.62
N THR A 46 7.44 -20.57 1.32
CA THR A 46 7.10 -19.49 0.40
C THR A 46 5.67 -19.01 0.62
N ALA A 47 5.36 -17.76 0.26
CA ALA A 47 3.99 -17.26 0.33
C ALA A 47 3.04 -18.05 -0.59
N VAL A 48 3.54 -18.63 -1.67
CA VAL A 48 2.75 -19.51 -2.57
C VAL A 48 2.28 -20.76 -1.85
N GLU A 49 3.18 -21.44 -1.13
CA GLU A 49 2.84 -22.64 -0.36
C GLU A 49 1.84 -22.30 0.75
N MET A 50 2.07 -21.20 1.46
CA MET A 50 1.20 -20.73 2.53
C MET A 50 -0.19 -20.33 2.01
N THR A 51 -0.26 -19.70 0.84
CA THR A 51 -1.53 -19.34 0.19
C THR A 51 -2.34 -20.58 -0.21
N ARG A 52 -1.69 -21.66 -0.64
CA ARG A 52 -2.39 -22.92 -0.98
C ARG A 52 -3.01 -23.61 0.24
N MET A 53 -2.49 -23.31 1.43
CA MET A 53 -2.98 -23.81 2.70
C MET A 53 -3.93 -22.83 3.40
N ALA A 54 -4.31 -21.73 2.74
CA ALA A 54 -5.17 -20.72 3.33
C ALA A 54 -6.58 -21.25 3.57
N GLY A 55 -7.02 -21.21 4.84
CA GLY A 55 -8.38 -21.52 5.24
C GLY A 55 -9.31 -20.29 5.19
N PRO A 56 -10.61 -20.47 5.54
CA PRO A 56 -11.53 -19.36 5.75
C PRO A 56 -11.04 -18.39 6.84
N ILE A 57 -11.48 -17.13 6.77
CA ILE A 57 -11.16 -16.09 7.75
C ILE A 57 -11.46 -16.58 9.17
N GLY A 58 -10.49 -16.39 10.08
CA GLY A 58 -10.63 -16.73 11.50
C GLY A 58 -10.65 -18.24 11.79
N ALA A 59 -10.23 -19.07 10.84
CA ALA A 59 -9.97 -20.48 11.03
C ALA A 59 -8.54 -20.82 10.52
N PRO A 60 -7.48 -20.25 11.13
CA PRO A 60 -6.12 -20.54 10.70
C PRO A 60 -5.77 -22.01 10.99
N MET A 61 -4.88 -22.56 10.18
CA MET A 61 -4.25 -23.82 10.52
C MET A 61 -3.41 -23.65 11.79
N GLN A 62 -3.79 -24.38 12.84
CA GLN A 62 -3.00 -24.45 14.06
C GLN A 62 -1.72 -25.25 13.76
N MET A 63 -0.58 -24.58 13.89
CA MET A 63 0.72 -25.22 14.02
C MET A 63 1.36 -24.67 15.27
N ASP A 64 2.04 -25.52 16.05
CA ASP A 64 2.85 -25.13 17.20
C ASP A 64 4.09 -24.36 16.73
N ALA A 65 3.88 -23.14 16.25
CA ALA A 65 4.92 -22.18 15.95
C ALA A 65 4.98 -21.17 17.10
N ASN A 66 5.46 -21.63 18.27
CA ASN A 66 5.85 -20.73 19.35
C ASN A 66 7.16 -20.01 18.96
N ASN A 67 7.07 -19.11 17.99
CA ASN A 67 8.18 -18.22 17.66
C ASN A 67 8.28 -17.16 18.76
N ALA A 68 9.24 -17.32 19.66
CA ALA A 68 9.57 -16.24 20.59
C ALA A 68 9.95 -14.98 19.80
N TRP A 69 9.34 -13.85 20.15
CA TRP A 69 9.62 -12.56 19.50
C TRP A 69 11.04 -12.08 19.83
N THR A 70 11.99 -12.47 18.97
CA THR A 70 13.35 -11.94 18.99
C THR A 70 13.42 -10.64 18.18
N PRO A 71 14.42 -9.77 18.42
CA PRO A 71 14.64 -8.58 17.58
C PRO A 71 14.81 -8.91 16.09
N ALA A 72 15.39 -10.07 15.77
CA ALA A 72 15.54 -10.54 14.40
C ALA A 72 14.19 -10.90 13.78
N TYR A 73 13.33 -11.63 14.51
CA TYR A 73 11.97 -11.93 14.06
C TYR A 73 11.15 -10.66 13.85
N ALA A 74 11.22 -9.72 14.79
CA ALA A 74 10.55 -8.42 14.66
C ALA A 74 11.02 -7.64 13.42
N GLY A 75 12.34 -7.65 13.15
CA GLY A 75 12.91 -7.05 11.95
C GLY A 75 12.40 -7.70 10.66
N LEU A 76 12.31 -9.03 10.62
CA LEU A 76 11.75 -9.77 9.48
C LEU A 76 10.28 -9.44 9.28
N THR A 77 9.46 -9.48 10.34
CA THR A 77 8.03 -9.14 10.25
C THR A 77 7.83 -7.70 9.79
N PHE A 78 8.65 -6.75 10.27
CA PHE A 78 8.64 -5.37 9.78
C PHE A 78 8.94 -5.28 8.28
N LEU A 79 10.00 -5.95 7.82
CA LEU A 79 10.37 -5.96 6.40
C LEU A 79 9.28 -6.59 5.53
N MET A 80 8.65 -7.67 5.99
CA MET A 80 7.52 -8.29 5.31
C MET A 80 6.36 -7.30 5.15
N TRP A 81 5.94 -6.66 6.24
CA TRP A 81 4.89 -5.64 6.19
C TRP A 81 5.28 -4.49 5.27
N TRP A 82 6.50 -3.96 5.38
CA TRP A 82 6.89 -2.78 4.63
C TRP A 82 7.08 -3.05 3.14
N ILE A 83 7.78 -4.11 2.77
CA ILE A 83 8.01 -4.49 1.37
C ILE A 83 6.70 -4.88 0.69
N MET A 84 5.78 -5.54 1.40
CA MET A 84 4.43 -5.79 0.90
C MET A 84 3.68 -4.48 0.63
N MET A 85 3.75 -3.50 1.54
CA MET A 85 3.14 -2.18 1.32
C MET A 85 3.77 -1.47 0.12
N VAL A 86 5.09 -1.57 -0.07
CA VAL A 86 5.78 -1.06 -1.25
C VAL A 86 5.19 -1.70 -2.52
N ALA A 87 5.04 -3.02 -2.55
CA ALA A 87 4.49 -3.76 -3.69
C ALA A 87 3.06 -3.31 -4.04
N MET A 88 2.19 -3.20 -3.03
CA MET A 88 0.77 -2.92 -3.25
C MET A 88 0.49 -1.42 -3.50
N MET A 89 1.20 -0.53 -2.81
CA MET A 89 0.79 0.87 -2.69
C MET A 89 1.55 1.79 -3.65
N THR A 90 2.79 1.46 -4.01
CA THR A 90 3.57 2.23 -5.00
C THR A 90 2.85 2.40 -6.35
N PRO A 91 2.19 1.38 -6.93
CA PRO A 91 1.41 1.54 -8.17
C PRO A 91 0.34 2.64 -8.06
N SER A 92 -0.25 2.80 -6.87
CA SER A 92 -1.29 3.80 -6.64
C SER A 92 -0.77 5.25 -6.60
N ALA A 93 0.53 5.43 -6.32
CA ALA A 93 1.20 6.73 -6.35
C ALA A 93 1.71 7.10 -7.76
N ALA A 94 1.64 6.19 -8.74
CA ALA A 94 2.17 6.42 -10.09
C ALA A 94 1.61 7.69 -10.76
N PRO A 95 0.28 8.00 -10.72
CA PRO A 95 -0.24 9.20 -11.36
C PRO A 95 0.35 10.51 -10.81
N VAL A 96 0.46 10.63 -9.48
CA VAL A 96 1.03 11.83 -8.85
C VAL A 96 2.54 11.91 -9.08
N LEU A 97 3.26 10.78 -9.04
CA LEU A 97 4.70 10.72 -9.25
C LEU A 97 5.08 11.09 -10.69
N LEU A 98 4.31 10.62 -11.67
CA LEU A 98 4.51 10.96 -13.08
C LEU A 98 4.23 12.44 -13.35
N LEU A 99 3.14 12.98 -12.78
CA LEU A 99 2.83 14.40 -12.89
C LEU A 99 3.91 15.25 -12.20
N TYR A 100 4.35 14.86 -11.01
CA TYR A 100 5.43 15.52 -10.29
C TYR A 100 6.72 15.56 -11.11
N THR A 101 7.09 14.42 -11.70
CA THR A 101 8.24 14.31 -12.61
C THR A 101 8.10 15.26 -13.80
N ALA A 102 6.93 15.29 -14.44
CA ALA A 102 6.66 16.17 -15.57
C ALA A 102 6.76 17.67 -15.20
N ILE A 103 6.24 18.07 -14.03
CA ILE A 103 6.30 19.46 -13.54
C ILE A 103 7.74 19.87 -13.25
N LYS A 104 8.50 19.07 -12.49
CA LYS A 104 9.90 19.40 -12.16
C LYS A 104 10.77 19.50 -13.40
N ARG A 105 10.40 18.76 -14.43
CA ARG A 105 11.08 18.77 -15.72
C ARG A 105 10.79 19.99 -16.57
N ALA A 106 9.56 20.48 -16.54
CA ALA A 106 9.19 21.73 -17.20
C ALA A 106 9.78 22.97 -16.49
N GLY A 107 10.32 22.80 -15.27
CA GLY A 107 10.94 23.87 -14.48
C GLY A 107 12.39 24.19 -14.86
N SER A 108 13.02 25.06 -14.07
CA SER A 108 14.35 25.63 -14.35
C SER A 108 15.52 24.65 -14.24
N ARG A 109 15.33 23.48 -13.60
CA ARG A 109 16.39 22.47 -13.37
C ARG A 109 15.92 21.06 -13.79
N PRO A 110 15.72 20.82 -15.09
CA PRO A 110 15.15 19.56 -15.59
C PRO A 110 15.97 18.32 -15.21
N GLN A 111 17.30 18.45 -15.13
CA GLN A 111 18.24 17.38 -14.76
C GLN A 111 18.01 16.83 -13.34
N GLN A 112 17.39 17.62 -12.45
CA GLN A 112 17.08 17.20 -11.08
C GLN A 112 15.76 16.45 -10.97
N ALA A 113 14.96 16.39 -12.05
CA ALA A 113 13.62 15.79 -12.01
C ALA A 113 13.62 14.32 -11.53
N PRO A 114 14.50 13.41 -12.02
CA PRO A 114 14.53 12.03 -11.54
C PRO A 114 14.85 11.94 -10.04
N LEU A 115 15.86 12.68 -9.58
CA LEU A 115 16.29 12.68 -8.18
C LEU A 115 15.18 13.20 -7.26
N LEU A 116 14.53 14.32 -7.62
CA LEU A 116 13.42 14.88 -6.85
C LEU A 116 12.23 13.92 -6.84
N SER A 117 11.95 13.22 -7.94
CA SER A 117 10.87 12.22 -7.98
C SER A 117 11.16 11.00 -7.12
N LEU A 118 12.40 10.52 -7.08
CA LEU A 118 12.81 9.45 -6.16
C LEU A 118 12.75 9.90 -4.71
N ALA A 119 13.11 11.16 -4.40
CA ALA A 119 12.96 11.73 -3.07
C ALA A 119 11.48 11.83 -2.64
N PHE A 120 10.59 12.22 -3.56
CA PHE A 120 9.15 12.19 -3.34
C PHE A 120 8.66 10.75 -3.06
N LEU A 121 9.07 9.78 -3.87
CA LEU A 121 8.73 8.38 -3.63
C LEU A 121 9.27 7.89 -2.27
N GLY A 122 10.49 8.29 -1.90
CA GLY A 122 11.07 7.98 -0.59
C GLY A 122 10.20 8.50 0.55
N GLY A 123 9.76 9.76 0.50
CA GLY A 123 8.82 10.32 1.46
C GLY A 123 7.51 9.53 1.57
N TYR A 124 6.95 9.14 0.42
CA TYR A 124 5.74 8.32 0.36
C TYR A 124 5.94 6.95 1.04
N LEU A 125 7.08 6.29 0.78
CA LEU A 125 7.41 5.00 1.36
C LEU A 125 7.77 5.08 2.85
N LEU A 126 8.25 6.22 3.35
CA LEU A 126 8.45 6.46 4.79
C LEU A 126 7.13 6.46 5.55
N ALA A 127 6.05 7.03 4.99
CA ALA A 127 4.73 6.96 5.61
C ALA A 127 4.28 5.50 5.75
N TRP A 128 4.48 4.69 4.70
CA TRP A 128 4.21 3.25 4.76
C TRP A 128 5.12 2.50 5.72
N ALA A 129 6.38 2.90 5.87
CA ALA A 129 7.28 2.32 6.88
C ALA A 129 6.73 2.53 8.29
N VAL A 130 6.24 3.73 8.60
CA VAL A 130 5.61 4.04 9.90
C VAL A 130 4.37 3.16 10.11
N PHE A 131 3.52 3.01 9.10
CA PHE A 131 2.38 2.09 9.17
C PHE A 131 2.83 0.64 9.45
N SER A 132 3.88 0.18 8.77
CA SER A 132 4.40 -1.17 8.95
C SER A 132 4.99 -1.39 10.34
N ILE A 133 5.64 -0.40 10.96
CA ILE A 133 6.07 -0.47 12.36
C ILE A 133 4.87 -0.68 13.29
N ILE A 134 3.79 0.08 13.07
CA ILE A 134 2.55 -0.05 13.85
C ILE A 134 1.94 -1.45 13.64
N ALA A 135 1.87 -1.92 12.39
CA ALA A 135 1.34 -3.23 12.06
C ALA A 135 2.17 -4.36 12.67
N THR A 136 3.50 -4.29 12.64
CA THR A 136 4.38 -5.26 13.31
C THR A 136 4.22 -5.24 14.82
N SER A 137 4.08 -4.05 15.42
CA SER A 137 3.84 -3.94 16.87
C SER A 137 2.48 -4.53 17.25
N LEU A 138 1.45 -4.31 16.42
CA LEU A 138 0.14 -4.92 16.59
C LEU A 138 0.18 -6.43 16.41
N GLN A 139 0.95 -6.93 15.44
CA GLN A 139 1.17 -8.35 15.21
C GLN A 139 1.81 -9.02 16.43
N TRP A 140 2.86 -8.40 16.98
CA TRP A 140 3.50 -8.87 18.22
C TRP A 140 2.52 -8.92 19.37
N TRP A 141 1.73 -7.86 19.55
CA TRP A 141 0.69 -7.83 20.57
C TRP A 141 -0.33 -8.95 20.36
N LEU A 142 -0.89 -9.11 19.16
CA LEU A 142 -1.89 -10.16 18.87
C LEU A 142 -1.34 -11.56 19.14
N GLU A 143 -0.12 -11.87 18.70
CA GLU A 143 0.51 -13.17 18.93
C GLU A 143 0.82 -13.43 20.42
N SER A 144 1.27 -12.40 21.15
CA SER A 144 1.54 -12.54 22.60
C SER A 144 0.29 -12.88 23.43
N TRP A 145 -0.90 -12.57 22.90
CA TRP A 145 -2.20 -12.88 23.52
C TRP A 145 -2.90 -14.09 22.88
N GLY A 146 -2.27 -14.80 21.94
CA GLY A 146 -2.88 -15.92 21.20
C GLY A 146 -4.06 -15.51 20.32
N LEU A 147 -4.14 -14.23 19.92
CA LEU A 147 -5.19 -13.68 19.07
C LEU A 147 -4.85 -13.76 17.57
N SER A 148 -3.62 -14.15 17.25
CA SER A 148 -3.12 -14.41 15.89
C SER A 148 -2.27 -15.66 15.93
N ASP A 149 -2.50 -16.56 14.97
CA ASP A 149 -1.86 -17.88 14.94
C ASP A 149 -1.54 -18.35 13.52
N GLY A 150 -0.65 -19.35 13.48
CA GLY A 150 -0.31 -20.08 12.26
C GLY A 150 0.67 -19.34 11.37
N PRO A 151 1.15 -20.00 10.30
CA PRO A 151 2.20 -19.45 9.46
C PRO A 151 1.70 -18.19 8.72
N MET A 152 0.40 -18.09 8.44
CA MET A 152 -0.18 -16.93 7.75
C MET A 152 -0.27 -15.66 8.60
N MET A 153 0.04 -15.74 9.91
CA MET A 153 0.01 -14.60 10.84
C MET A 153 -1.35 -13.88 10.81
N SER A 154 -2.42 -14.69 10.82
CA SER A 154 -3.81 -14.22 10.74
C SER A 154 -4.52 -14.40 12.07
N LEU A 155 -5.57 -13.61 12.30
CA LEU A 155 -6.40 -13.67 13.50
C LEU A 155 -6.92 -15.09 13.77
N SER A 156 -6.82 -15.53 15.03
CA SER A 156 -7.13 -16.89 15.48
C SER A 156 -8.62 -17.19 15.61
N SER A 157 -9.50 -16.19 15.52
CA SER A 157 -10.94 -16.37 15.63
C SER A 157 -11.77 -15.69 14.54
N ARG A 158 -12.86 -16.36 14.16
CA ARG A 158 -13.89 -15.81 13.27
C ARG A 158 -14.52 -14.54 13.84
N ALA A 159 -14.71 -14.49 15.15
CA ALA A 159 -15.25 -13.32 15.82
C ALA A 159 -14.38 -12.07 15.58
N LEU A 160 -13.05 -12.17 15.75
CA LEU A 160 -12.13 -11.06 15.51
C LEU A 160 -12.06 -10.69 14.02
N GLY A 161 -12.01 -11.69 13.13
CA GLY A 161 -12.00 -11.46 11.69
C GLY A 161 -13.27 -10.76 11.19
N GLY A 162 -14.44 -11.18 11.68
CA GLY A 162 -15.73 -10.55 11.40
C GLY A 162 -15.82 -9.13 11.95
N ALA A 163 -15.38 -8.91 13.18
CA ALA A 163 -15.31 -7.57 13.78
C ALA A 163 -14.40 -6.63 12.97
N LEU A 164 -13.27 -7.12 12.48
CA LEU A 164 -12.36 -6.33 11.65
C LEU A 164 -12.94 -6.00 10.27
N LEU A 165 -13.66 -6.94 9.65
CA LEU A 165 -14.43 -6.70 8.42
C LEU A 165 -15.51 -5.63 8.64
N LEU A 166 -16.23 -5.68 9.78
CA LEU A 166 -17.22 -4.66 10.14
C LEU A 166 -16.56 -3.29 10.32
N ALA A 167 -15.43 -3.21 11.04
CA ALA A 167 -14.70 -1.97 11.26
C ALA A 167 -14.22 -1.36 9.93
N ALA A 168 -13.64 -2.19 9.04
CA ALA A 168 -13.21 -1.76 7.72
C ALA A 168 -14.40 -1.32 6.85
N GLY A 169 -15.52 -2.04 6.91
CA GLY A 169 -16.77 -1.70 6.22
C GLY A 169 -17.37 -0.38 6.72
N ALA A 170 -17.42 -0.16 8.03
CA ALA A 170 -17.87 1.10 8.61
C ALA A 170 -16.95 2.27 8.22
N TYR A 171 -15.65 2.04 8.18
CA TYR A 171 -14.67 3.04 7.76
C TYR A 171 -14.91 3.55 6.34
N GLN A 172 -15.45 2.71 5.44
CA GLN A 172 -15.78 3.07 4.06
C GLN A 172 -16.77 4.23 3.93
N PHE A 173 -17.65 4.40 4.92
CA PHE A 173 -18.68 5.45 4.94
C PHE A 173 -18.23 6.73 5.66
N THR A 174 -17.01 6.76 6.20
CA THR A 174 -16.56 7.89 7.01
C THR A 174 -16.24 9.11 6.14
N PRO A 175 -16.59 10.33 6.59
CA PRO A 175 -16.20 11.55 5.89
C PRO A 175 -14.68 11.71 5.83
N TYR A 176 -13.95 11.20 6.84
CA TYR A 176 -12.50 11.22 6.89
C TYR A 176 -11.88 10.42 5.72
N LYS A 177 -12.31 9.17 5.51
CA LYS A 177 -11.87 8.38 4.34
C LYS A 177 -12.15 9.12 3.04
N HIS A 178 -13.36 9.65 2.86
CA HIS A 178 -13.74 10.36 1.63
C HIS A 178 -12.89 11.61 1.39
N ALA A 179 -12.56 12.37 2.44
CA ALA A 179 -11.67 13.52 2.35
C ALA A 179 -10.24 13.10 1.95
N CYS A 180 -9.69 12.06 2.57
CA CYS A 180 -8.36 11.53 2.20
C CYS A 180 -8.34 11.01 0.76
N LEU A 181 -9.35 10.24 0.36
CA LEU A 181 -9.46 9.68 -1.00
C LEU A 181 -9.57 10.78 -2.05
N PHE A 182 -10.27 11.89 -1.76
CA PHE A 182 -10.32 13.05 -2.65
C PHE A 182 -8.92 13.62 -2.91
N HIS A 183 -8.13 13.86 -1.86
CA HIS A 183 -6.77 14.38 -2.01
C HIS A 183 -5.83 13.39 -2.73
N CYS A 184 -5.97 12.09 -2.47
CA CYS A 184 -5.20 11.05 -3.18
C CYS A 184 -5.44 11.05 -4.69
N ARG A 185 -6.65 11.40 -5.12
CA ARG A 185 -7.10 11.30 -6.51
C ARG A 185 -6.93 12.58 -7.31
N MET A 186 -6.58 13.70 -6.66
CA MET A 186 -6.45 15.01 -7.30
C MET A 186 -4.97 15.46 -7.32
N PRO A 187 -4.11 14.81 -8.13
CA PRO A 187 -2.67 15.03 -8.08
C PRO A 187 -2.29 16.48 -8.42
N VAL A 188 -3.00 17.13 -9.34
CA VAL A 188 -2.76 18.55 -9.68
C VAL A 188 -3.02 19.44 -8.47
N GLN A 189 -4.18 19.30 -7.81
CA GLN A 189 -4.54 20.10 -6.64
C GLN A 189 -3.59 19.84 -5.47
N PHE A 190 -3.21 18.58 -5.26
CA PHE A 190 -2.25 18.22 -4.22
C PHE A 190 -0.90 18.91 -4.44
N LEU A 191 -0.35 18.81 -5.65
CA LEU A 191 0.97 19.36 -5.99
C LEU A 191 0.99 20.89 -6.01
N THR A 192 -0.10 21.55 -6.38
CA THR A 192 -0.20 23.02 -6.31
C THR A 192 -0.34 23.50 -4.87
N ALA A 193 -1.18 22.86 -4.07
CA ALA A 193 -1.43 23.26 -2.68
C ALA A 193 -0.22 23.00 -1.75
N HIS A 194 0.56 21.96 -2.01
CA HIS A 194 1.68 21.55 -1.14
C HIS A 194 3.05 21.76 -1.80
N ASN A 195 3.15 22.62 -2.81
CA ASN A 195 4.38 22.78 -3.57
C ASN A 195 5.55 23.19 -2.66
N ARG A 196 6.59 22.36 -2.66
CA ARG A 196 7.88 22.64 -2.00
C ARG A 196 9.02 22.46 -3.00
N THR A 197 10.10 23.20 -2.75
CA THR A 197 11.33 23.17 -3.54
C THR A 197 12.40 22.34 -2.84
N GLY A 198 13.40 21.89 -3.61
CA GLY A 198 14.52 21.11 -3.07
C GLY A 198 14.17 19.65 -2.74
N LEU A 199 15.18 18.92 -2.26
CA LEU A 199 15.07 17.50 -1.90
C LEU A 199 14.19 17.31 -0.67
N ASP A 200 14.42 18.08 0.39
CA ASP A 200 13.62 18.01 1.62
C ASP A 200 12.14 18.31 1.33
N GLY A 201 11.89 19.29 0.47
CA GLY A 201 10.56 19.60 -0.01
C GLY A 201 9.91 18.43 -0.75
N ALA A 202 10.67 17.73 -1.60
CA ALA A 202 10.20 16.54 -2.30
C ALA A 202 9.84 15.41 -1.33
N VAL A 203 10.70 15.11 -0.36
CA VAL A 203 10.44 14.10 0.67
C VAL A 203 9.20 14.47 1.49
N LEU A 204 9.07 15.72 1.93
CA LEU A 204 7.92 16.17 2.72
C LEU A 204 6.61 16.09 1.91
N MET A 205 6.63 16.49 0.64
CA MET A 205 5.48 16.32 -0.25
C MET A 205 5.11 14.84 -0.42
N GLY A 206 6.10 13.98 -0.61
CA GLY A 206 5.91 12.54 -0.68
C GLY A 206 5.25 11.97 0.57
N ALA A 207 5.78 12.31 1.75
CA ALA A 207 5.24 11.90 3.04
C ALA A 207 3.81 12.41 3.25
N HIS A 208 3.53 13.66 2.88
CA HIS A 208 2.19 14.22 2.98
C HIS A 208 1.19 13.48 2.08
N HIS A 209 1.59 13.14 0.84
CA HIS A 209 0.77 12.29 -0.03
C HIS A 209 0.59 10.87 0.55
N GLY A 210 1.65 10.33 1.16
CA GLY A 210 1.62 9.05 1.88
C GLY A 210 0.60 9.03 3.01
N VAL A 211 0.52 10.11 3.80
CA VAL A 211 -0.49 10.25 4.88
C VAL A 211 -1.91 10.27 4.33
N PHE A 212 -2.19 10.99 3.23
CA PHE A 212 -3.50 10.92 2.58
C PHE A 212 -3.80 9.51 2.08
N CYS A 213 -2.79 8.84 1.50
CA CYS A 213 -2.92 7.48 1.00
C CYS A 213 -3.24 6.50 2.14
N LEU A 214 -2.55 6.60 3.27
CA LEU A 214 -2.86 5.83 4.47
C LEU A 214 -4.27 6.15 4.97
N GLY A 215 -4.63 7.43 5.06
CA GLY A 215 -5.96 7.87 5.45
C GLY A 215 -7.07 7.26 4.58
N CYS A 216 -6.87 7.05 3.27
CA CYS A 216 -7.92 6.46 2.45
C CYS A 216 -8.06 4.92 2.60
N CYS A 217 -7.00 4.20 2.98
CA CYS A 217 -7.00 2.73 2.92
C CYS A 217 -6.42 1.99 4.13
N TRP A 218 -6.00 2.64 5.23
CA TRP A 218 -5.41 1.95 6.38
C TRP A 218 -6.32 0.85 6.94
N ALA A 219 -7.64 1.10 7.04
CA ALA A 219 -8.59 0.11 7.55
C ALA A 219 -8.71 -1.11 6.62
N LEU A 220 -8.57 -0.91 5.30
CA LEU A 220 -8.49 -2.01 4.34
C LEU A 220 -7.16 -2.77 4.48
N MET A 221 -6.06 -2.08 4.78
CA MET A 221 -4.77 -2.73 5.03
C MET A 221 -4.81 -3.59 6.29
N LEU A 222 -5.58 -3.19 7.32
CA LEU A 222 -5.77 -4.04 8.48
C LEU A 222 -6.50 -5.36 8.15
N LEU A 223 -7.27 -5.44 7.07
CA LEU A 223 -7.87 -6.72 6.66
C LEU A 223 -6.83 -7.80 6.34
N LEU A 224 -5.55 -7.44 6.15
CA LEU A 224 -4.46 -8.41 6.05
C LEU A 224 -4.30 -9.24 7.33
N PHE A 225 -4.66 -8.73 8.51
CA PHE A 225 -4.72 -9.54 9.73
C PHE A 225 -5.85 -10.59 9.68
N ALA A 226 -6.94 -10.31 8.97
CA ALA A 226 -8.05 -11.28 8.84
C ALA A 226 -7.75 -12.38 7.81
N GLY A 227 -7.17 -12.02 6.65
CA GLY A 227 -6.87 -12.97 5.57
C GLY A 227 -5.46 -13.55 5.57
N GLY A 228 -4.56 -13.00 6.38
CA GLY A 228 -3.14 -13.35 6.48
C GLY A 228 -2.23 -12.49 5.59
N ILE A 229 -1.09 -12.06 6.13
CA ILE A 229 -0.10 -11.24 5.42
C ILE A 229 0.71 -12.04 4.39
N MET A 230 0.54 -13.36 4.37
CA MET A 230 1.18 -14.29 3.42
C MET A 230 0.20 -14.90 2.42
N ASN A 231 -1.05 -14.46 2.44
CA ASN A 231 -2.08 -14.91 1.50
C ASN A 231 -2.06 -14.03 0.24
N LEU A 232 -1.41 -14.51 -0.81
CA LEU A 232 -1.21 -13.76 -2.06
C LEU A 232 -2.53 -13.38 -2.74
N TYR A 233 -3.57 -14.22 -2.65
CA TYR A 233 -4.89 -13.88 -3.20
C TYR A 233 -5.52 -12.73 -2.44
N TRP A 234 -5.38 -12.71 -1.12
CA TRP A 234 -5.90 -11.65 -0.26
C TRP A 234 -5.16 -10.33 -0.47
N ILE A 235 -3.83 -10.38 -0.53
CA ILE A 235 -2.96 -9.25 -0.83
C ILE A 235 -3.30 -8.67 -2.21
N ALA A 236 -3.34 -9.50 -3.25
CA ALA A 236 -3.69 -9.05 -4.60
C ALA A 236 -5.11 -8.46 -4.65
N GLY A 237 -6.07 -9.10 -3.99
CA GLY A 237 -7.45 -8.61 -3.90
C GLY A 237 -7.54 -7.22 -3.25
N LEU A 238 -6.88 -7.02 -2.12
CA LEU A 238 -6.83 -5.72 -1.44
C LEU A 238 -6.08 -4.65 -2.26
N ALA A 239 -4.98 -5.02 -2.92
CA ALA A 239 -4.24 -4.12 -3.79
C ALA A 239 -5.12 -3.63 -4.96
N LEU A 240 -5.81 -4.56 -5.63
CA LEU A 240 -6.74 -4.26 -6.72
C LEU A 240 -7.93 -3.44 -6.24
N TYR A 241 -8.46 -3.73 -5.05
CA TYR A 241 -9.51 -2.93 -4.43
C TYR A 241 -9.04 -1.49 -4.21
N VAL A 242 -7.94 -1.26 -3.50
CA VAL A 242 -7.42 0.10 -3.26
C VAL A 242 -7.09 0.82 -4.57
N LEU A 243 -6.54 0.10 -5.55
CA LEU A 243 -6.28 0.66 -6.87
C LEU A 243 -7.60 1.09 -7.54
N ALA A 244 -8.64 0.26 -7.50
CA ALA A 244 -9.96 0.58 -8.03
C ALA A 244 -10.56 1.81 -7.34
N GLU A 245 -10.52 1.92 -6.00
CA GLU A 245 -11.03 3.10 -5.28
C GLU A 245 -10.43 4.41 -5.78
N LYS A 246 -9.15 4.37 -6.15
CA LYS A 246 -8.39 5.54 -6.64
C LYS A 246 -8.66 5.86 -8.11
N HIS A 247 -9.14 4.92 -8.92
CA HIS A 247 -9.26 5.09 -10.38
C HIS A 247 -10.69 5.06 -10.93
N VAL A 248 -11.66 4.47 -10.22
CA VAL A 248 -13.06 4.40 -10.68
C VAL A 248 -13.70 5.78 -10.82
N ARG A 249 -14.60 5.96 -11.80
CA ARG A 249 -15.23 7.26 -12.07
C ARG A 249 -16.05 7.81 -10.89
N ASN A 250 -16.74 6.95 -10.14
CA ASN A 250 -17.55 7.34 -8.98
C ASN A 250 -17.01 6.69 -7.69
N PRO A 251 -16.02 7.30 -7.00
CA PRO A 251 -15.44 6.76 -5.77
C PRO A 251 -16.44 6.59 -4.63
N ARG A 252 -17.42 7.50 -4.52
CA ARG A 252 -18.39 7.48 -3.41
C ARG A 252 -19.31 6.27 -3.52
N LEU A 253 -19.84 6.02 -4.72
CA LEU A 253 -20.67 4.84 -4.97
C LEU A 253 -19.86 3.57 -4.77
N PHE A 254 -18.64 3.51 -5.32
CA PHE A 254 -17.79 2.33 -5.17
C PHE A 254 -17.47 2.03 -3.71
N ALA A 255 -16.98 3.02 -2.94
CA ALA A 255 -16.70 2.89 -1.51
C ALA A 255 -17.95 2.50 -0.69
N SER A 256 -19.12 3.08 -1.01
CA SER A 256 -20.37 2.74 -0.32
C SER A 256 -20.80 1.29 -0.59
N SER A 257 -20.71 0.85 -1.85
CA SER A 257 -21.06 -0.52 -2.23
C SER A 257 -20.10 -1.54 -1.59
N THR A 258 -18.79 -1.30 -1.68
CA THR A 258 -17.79 -2.19 -1.11
C THR A 258 -17.78 -2.15 0.42
N GLY A 259 -18.11 -1.01 1.02
CA GLY A 259 -18.39 -0.88 2.45
C GLY A 259 -19.58 -1.72 2.89
N GLY A 260 -20.68 -1.67 2.14
CA GLY A 260 -21.85 -2.54 2.38
C GLY A 260 -21.51 -4.02 2.27
N LEU A 261 -20.73 -4.41 1.25
CA LEU A 261 -20.26 -5.79 1.09
C LEU A 261 -19.38 -6.24 2.27
N LEU A 262 -18.47 -5.38 2.75
CA LEU A 262 -17.63 -5.67 3.92
C LEU A 262 -18.46 -5.81 5.20
N LEU A 263 -19.48 -4.97 5.38
CA LEU A 263 -20.40 -5.08 6.51
C LEU A 263 -21.18 -6.40 6.46
N LEU A 264 -21.76 -6.76 5.31
CA LEU A 264 -22.48 -8.03 5.14
C LEU A 264 -21.57 -9.24 5.36
N ALA A 265 -20.36 -9.20 4.82
CA ALA A 265 -19.36 -10.26 5.03
C ALA A 265 -18.96 -10.35 6.51
N GLY A 266 -18.76 -9.21 7.19
CA GLY A 266 -18.46 -9.17 8.62
C GLY A 266 -19.58 -9.76 9.48
N VAL A 267 -20.84 -9.39 9.20
CA VAL A 267 -22.02 -9.99 9.88
C VAL A 267 -22.09 -11.49 9.65
N TYR A 268 -21.89 -11.95 8.41
CA TYR A 268 -21.91 -13.38 8.08
C TYR A 268 -20.80 -14.16 8.81
N VAL A 269 -19.57 -13.62 8.83
CA VAL A 269 -18.44 -14.25 9.53
C VAL A 269 -18.69 -14.27 11.05
N LEU A 270 -19.26 -13.21 11.63
CA LEU A 270 -19.64 -13.19 13.05
C LEU A 270 -20.76 -14.19 13.36
N ALA A 271 -21.79 -14.26 12.52
CA ALA A 271 -22.93 -15.15 12.72
C ALA A 271 -22.53 -16.64 12.64
N THR A 272 -21.46 -16.95 11.94
CA THR A 272 -20.90 -18.31 11.80
C THR A 272 -19.70 -18.57 12.71
N ALA A 273 -19.44 -17.67 13.67
CA ALA A 273 -18.40 -17.82 14.68
C ALA A 273 -18.87 -18.57 15.94
N PHE A 274 -20.19 -18.66 16.14
CA PHE A 274 -20.87 -19.36 17.23
C PHE A 274 -21.64 -20.56 16.68
#